data_AF-A0AAV7SQ72-F1
#
_entry.id   AF-A0AAV7SQ72-F1
#
_cell.length_a   1.000
_cell.length_b   1.000
_cell.length_c   1.000
_cell.angle_alpha   90.00
_cell.angle_beta   90.00
_cell.angle_gamma   90.00
#
_symmetry.space_group_name_H-M   'P 1'
#
loop_
_entity.id
_entity.type
_entity.pdbx_description
1 polymer ?
#
loop_
_entity_poly.entity_id
_entity_poly.type
_entity_poly.pdbx_seq_one_letter_code
_entity_poly.pdbx_strand_id
1 'polypeptide(L)'
;MPGGRSSKKHLYKPARQLLFYEALRHSRTLPPASKVHPASQFCNMGDTSQGATMDRILQEISAVGCRLEGMDSMMASLTEHTKSMRLDIAGFQSRVTALEQRMTTVEPRSRQRPRDPVSLQQGYRSRREKCRDNVRFVGFPETIEGADVQSFLKTTLPQLTGLTFDPPPEFQRAHRLGPKRRYGDNHPRPIIACFLRHVPAQQLLQKARMEGPFRMNDQLILTSPKKRANAEKLSWPYDPIHTSWR
;
A
#
# COMPACT_ATOMS: atom_id res chain seq x y z
N MET A 1 -4.95 8.83 -38.02
CA MET A 1 -6.37 8.62 -37.68
C MET A 1 -6.45 7.65 -36.51
N PRO A 2 -6.78 8.14 -35.30
CA PRO A 2 -6.83 7.34 -34.08
C PRO A 2 -8.26 6.92 -33.76
N GLY A 3 -8.46 5.67 -33.34
CA GLY A 3 -9.66 5.20 -32.67
C GLY A 3 -9.24 4.22 -31.59
N GLY A 4 -9.83 4.15 -30.41
CA GLY A 4 -10.88 4.90 -29.76
C GLY A 4 -10.88 4.36 -28.32
N ARG A 5 -10.87 5.27 -27.34
CA ARG A 5 -10.82 4.95 -25.91
C ARG A 5 -12.07 4.19 -25.50
N SER A 6 -11.95 3.15 -24.68
CA SER A 6 -13.04 2.81 -23.75
C SER A 6 -12.51 2.28 -22.43
N SER A 7 -12.68 3.13 -21.42
CA SER A 7 -12.35 2.94 -20.02
C SER A 7 -13.54 2.26 -19.35
N LYS A 8 -13.41 1.01 -18.91
CA LYS A 8 -14.44 0.37 -18.06
C LYS A 8 -14.13 0.65 -16.60
N LYS A 9 -14.80 1.68 -16.06
CA LYS A 9 -14.91 1.96 -14.64
C LYS A 9 -15.88 0.92 -14.04
N HIS A 10 -15.39 0.02 -13.19
CA HIS A 10 -16.29 -0.77 -12.35
C HIS A 10 -16.74 0.07 -11.16
N LEU A 11 -17.96 0.59 -11.27
CA LEU A 11 -18.66 1.32 -10.23
C LEU A 11 -19.37 0.30 -9.33
N TYR A 12 -18.94 0.22 -8.07
CA TYR A 12 -19.58 -0.56 -7.01
C TYR A 12 -20.88 0.16 -6.59
N LYS A 13 -22.02 -0.54 -6.60
CA LYS A 13 -23.26 -0.12 -5.90
C LYS A 13 -23.86 -1.32 -5.16
N PRO A 14 -24.26 -1.17 -3.88
CA PRO A 14 -24.81 -2.25 -3.07
C PRO A 14 -26.34 -2.32 -3.24
N ALA A 15 -26.86 -3.50 -3.57
CA ALA A 15 -28.28 -3.79 -3.50
C ALA A 15 -28.68 -4.06 -2.03
N ARG A 16 -29.29 -3.06 -1.39
CA ARG A 16 -30.06 -3.21 -0.15
C ARG A 16 -31.47 -3.66 -0.50
N GLN A 17 -31.96 -4.64 0.26
CA GLN A 17 -33.34 -4.74 0.75
C GLN A 17 -34.47 -4.74 -0.30
N LEU A 18 -34.86 -5.92 -0.81
CA LEU A 18 -36.24 -6.18 -1.26
C LEU A 18 -36.51 -7.70 -1.33
N LEU A 19 -36.68 -8.36 -0.18
CA LEU A 19 -37.39 -9.65 -0.06
C LEU A 19 -38.02 -9.76 1.35
N PHE A 20 -38.92 -8.83 1.68
CA PHE A 20 -39.67 -8.85 2.93
C PHE A 20 -41.19 -8.69 2.74
N TYR A 21 -41.73 -8.85 1.54
CA TYR A 21 -43.17 -8.68 1.29
C TYR A 21 -43.70 -9.72 0.32
N GLU A 22 -43.85 -10.97 0.76
CA GLU A 22 -44.62 -11.97 0.00
C GLU A 22 -45.10 -13.19 0.82
N ALA A 23 -45.58 -12.99 2.05
CA ALA A 23 -46.17 -14.09 2.84
C ALA A 23 -47.35 -13.67 3.73
N LEU A 24 -48.25 -12.83 3.20
CA LEU A 24 -49.48 -12.40 3.92
C LEU A 24 -50.71 -12.41 3.00
N ARG A 25 -50.93 -13.52 2.30
CA ARG A 25 -52.24 -13.88 1.75
C ARG A 25 -52.45 -15.39 1.93
N HIS A 26 -53.68 -15.75 2.30
CA HIS A 26 -54.22 -17.10 2.56
C HIS A 26 -53.84 -17.63 3.96
N SER A 27 -54.72 -17.78 4.95
CA SER A 27 -56.17 -17.99 4.94
C SER A 27 -56.78 -17.48 6.27
N ARG A 28 -57.81 -16.63 6.15
CA ARG A 28 -58.86 -16.52 7.17
C ARG A 28 -59.82 -17.67 6.94
N THR A 29 -59.98 -18.57 7.89
CA THR A 29 -61.24 -19.26 8.15
C THR A 29 -61.27 -19.69 9.62
N LEU A 30 -61.98 -18.90 10.43
CA LEU A 30 -62.49 -19.31 11.73
C LEU A 30 -63.53 -20.43 11.50
N PRO A 31 -63.59 -21.50 12.29
CA PRO A 31 -64.78 -22.33 12.33
C PRO A 31 -65.91 -21.60 13.10
N PRO A 32 -67.17 -21.70 12.65
CA PRO A 32 -68.29 -21.05 13.31
C PRO A 32 -68.73 -21.81 14.58
N ALA A 33 -69.23 -21.03 15.53
CA ALA A 33 -69.89 -21.46 16.75
C ALA A 33 -70.98 -22.50 16.50
N SER A 34 -70.90 -23.65 17.19
CA SER A 34 -72.01 -24.58 17.31
C SER A 34 -73.04 -24.01 18.29
N LYS A 35 -74.29 -23.99 17.82
CA LYS A 35 -75.45 -23.47 18.51
C LYS A 35 -75.86 -24.37 19.66
N VAL A 36 -76.12 -23.72 20.78
CA VAL A 36 -76.84 -24.21 21.96
C VAL A 36 -78.25 -24.65 21.57
N HIS A 37 -78.68 -25.82 22.04
CA HIS A 37 -80.10 -26.14 22.26
C HIS A 37 -80.33 -26.43 23.75
N PRO A 38 -81.54 -26.12 24.28
CA PRO A 38 -81.75 -25.95 25.71
C PRO A 38 -82.33 -27.19 26.41
N ALA A 39 -82.16 -27.17 27.72
CA ALA A 39 -83.06 -27.70 28.74
C ALA A 39 -83.51 -29.16 28.63
N SER A 40 -82.83 -30.02 29.37
CA SER A 40 -83.51 -31.07 30.14
C SER A 40 -83.25 -30.82 31.62
N GLN A 41 -84.27 -30.20 32.20
CA GLN A 41 -84.56 -30.06 33.62
C GLN A 41 -84.42 -31.42 34.31
N PHE A 42 -83.41 -31.58 35.15
CA PHE A 42 -83.43 -32.56 36.23
C PHE A 42 -82.83 -31.92 37.47
N CYS A 43 -83.74 -31.54 38.36
CA CYS A 43 -83.43 -31.24 39.74
C CYS A 43 -82.94 -32.55 40.38
N ASN A 44 -81.69 -32.59 40.82
CA ASN A 44 -81.27 -33.52 41.86
C ASN A 44 -80.36 -32.76 42.83
N MET A 45 -80.98 -32.33 43.93
CA MET A 45 -80.30 -32.06 45.18
C MET A 45 -79.83 -33.42 45.72
N GLY A 46 -78.52 -33.64 45.76
CA GLY A 46 -77.93 -34.86 46.32
C GLY A 46 -76.40 -34.87 46.17
N ASP A 47 -75.71 -34.67 47.29
CA ASP A 47 -74.31 -35.00 47.57
C ASP A 47 -73.19 -34.15 46.93
N THR A 48 -73.17 -32.87 47.30
CA THR A 48 -72.15 -31.87 46.94
C THR A 48 -70.94 -31.89 47.87
N SER A 49 -70.07 -32.90 47.78
CA SER A 49 -68.67 -32.71 48.24
C SER A 49 -67.63 -33.56 47.49
N GLN A 50 -67.89 -34.85 47.23
CA GLN A 50 -66.88 -35.75 46.64
C GLN A 50 -66.72 -35.61 45.11
N GLY A 51 -67.82 -35.36 44.37
CA GLY A 51 -67.75 -35.13 42.92
C GLY A 51 -66.99 -33.85 42.56
N ALA A 52 -67.24 -32.77 43.29
CA ALA A 52 -66.56 -31.48 43.12
C ALA A 52 -65.05 -31.56 43.44
N THR A 53 -64.64 -32.42 44.38
CA THR A 53 -63.21 -32.66 44.67
C THR A 53 -62.51 -33.44 43.56
N MET A 54 -63.20 -34.41 42.95
CA MET A 54 -62.63 -35.19 41.83
C MET A 54 -62.44 -34.32 40.58
N ASP A 55 -63.44 -33.48 40.25
CA ASP A 55 -63.34 -32.56 39.11
C ASP A 55 -62.21 -31.55 39.29
N ARG A 56 -61.96 -31.09 40.52
CA ARG A 56 -60.83 -30.21 40.84
C ARG A 56 -59.47 -30.89 40.65
N ILE A 57 -59.35 -32.15 41.05
CA ILE A 57 -58.13 -32.94 40.84
C ILE A 57 -57.87 -33.16 39.35
N LEU A 58 -58.90 -33.50 38.57
CA LEU A 58 -58.79 -33.65 37.11
C LEU A 58 -58.39 -32.33 36.43
N GLN A 59 -58.92 -31.21 36.89
CA GLN A 59 -58.54 -29.88 36.41
C GLN A 59 -57.07 -29.55 36.72
N GLU A 60 -56.58 -29.88 37.92
CA GLU A 60 -55.19 -29.69 38.31
C GLU A 60 -54.24 -30.59 37.51
N ILE A 61 -54.61 -31.86 37.27
CA ILE A 61 -53.84 -32.78 36.42
C ILE A 61 -53.76 -32.24 34.99
N SER A 62 -54.86 -31.73 34.44
CA SER A 62 -54.87 -31.08 33.12
C SER A 62 -53.98 -29.85 33.09
N ALA A 63 -54.01 -29.01 34.13
CA ALA A 63 -53.16 -27.84 34.23
C ALA A 63 -51.67 -28.19 34.33
N VAL A 64 -51.34 -29.27 35.04
CA VAL A 64 -49.97 -29.83 35.08
C VAL A 64 -49.57 -30.37 33.70
N GLY A 65 -50.47 -31.07 32.99
CA GLY A 65 -50.25 -31.52 31.61
C GLY A 65 -49.90 -30.37 30.67
N CYS A 66 -50.69 -29.30 30.66
CA CYS A 66 -50.43 -28.11 29.85
C CYS A 66 -49.08 -27.44 30.20
N ARG A 67 -48.69 -27.43 31.49
CA ARG A 67 -47.39 -26.91 31.91
C ARG A 67 -46.23 -27.78 31.43
N LEU A 68 -46.39 -29.10 31.46
CA LEU A 68 -45.38 -30.04 30.96
C LEU A 68 -45.20 -29.90 29.44
N GLU A 69 -46.29 -29.79 28.68
CA GLU A 69 -46.24 -29.50 27.25
C GLU A 69 -45.53 -28.16 26.96
N GLY A 70 -45.80 -27.14 27.79
CA GLY A 70 -45.09 -25.86 27.74
C GLY A 70 -43.58 -26.01 28.00
N MET A 71 -43.18 -26.83 28.97
CA MET A 71 -41.78 -27.12 29.24
C MET A 71 -41.11 -27.91 28.10
N ASP A 72 -41.81 -28.87 27.50
CA ASP A 72 -41.30 -29.63 26.34
C ASP A 72 -41.07 -28.71 25.13
N SER A 73 -41.96 -27.74 24.91
CA SER A 73 -41.78 -26.72 23.87
C SER A 73 -40.56 -25.84 24.12
N MET A 74 -40.32 -25.44 25.37
CA MET A 74 -39.15 -24.63 25.76
C MET A 74 -37.85 -25.44 25.65
N MET A 75 -37.88 -26.71 26.05
CA MET A 75 -36.78 -27.65 25.90
C MET A 75 -36.42 -27.84 24.42
N ALA A 76 -37.41 -28.04 23.56
CA ALA A 76 -37.21 -28.12 22.12
C ALA A 76 -36.53 -26.86 21.57
N SER A 77 -37.03 -25.67 21.93
CA SER A 77 -36.42 -24.39 21.57
C SER A 77 -34.98 -24.26 22.06
N LEU A 78 -34.69 -24.64 23.31
CA LEU A 78 -33.33 -24.60 23.87
C LEU A 78 -32.39 -25.57 23.14
N THR A 79 -32.87 -26.75 22.75
CA THR A 79 -32.07 -27.69 21.95
C THR A 79 -31.74 -27.14 20.57
N GLU A 80 -32.62 -26.35 19.97
CA GLU A 80 -32.37 -25.68 18.70
C GLU A 80 -31.36 -24.54 18.84
N HIS A 81 -31.52 -23.68 19.85
CA HIS A 81 -30.57 -22.61 20.14
C HIS A 81 -29.17 -23.16 20.43
N THR A 82 -29.06 -24.23 21.21
CA THR A 82 -27.77 -24.88 21.49
C THR A 82 -27.14 -25.49 20.23
N LYS A 83 -27.92 -26.04 19.29
CA LYS A 83 -27.42 -26.47 17.98
C LYS A 83 -26.91 -25.29 17.16
N SER A 84 -27.64 -24.18 17.11
CA SER A 84 -27.22 -22.96 16.43
C SER A 84 -25.90 -22.43 17.00
N MET A 85 -25.80 -22.30 18.32
CA MET A 85 -24.58 -21.84 18.98
C MET A 85 -23.37 -22.73 18.68
N ARG A 86 -23.54 -24.06 18.59
CA ARG A 86 -22.46 -24.96 18.19
C ARG A 86 -21.97 -24.69 16.77
N LEU A 87 -22.88 -24.42 15.84
CA LEU A 87 -22.52 -24.08 14.46
C LEU A 87 -21.76 -22.75 14.39
N ASP A 88 -22.21 -21.74 15.14
CA ASP A 88 -21.54 -20.44 15.22
C ASP A 88 -20.12 -20.57 15.79
N ILE A 89 -19.96 -21.35 16.87
CA ILE A 89 -18.64 -21.64 17.46
C ILE A 89 -17.72 -22.31 16.45
N ALA A 90 -18.20 -23.32 15.71
CA ALA A 90 -17.42 -23.98 14.66
C ALA A 90 -17.01 -23.00 13.54
N GLY A 91 -17.92 -22.08 13.17
CA GLY A 91 -17.65 -21.00 12.23
C GLY A 91 -16.57 -20.03 12.75
N PHE A 92 -16.63 -19.65 14.03
CA PHE A 92 -15.60 -18.80 14.65
C PHE A 92 -14.25 -19.50 14.73
N GLN A 93 -14.21 -20.77 15.13
CA GLN A 93 -12.98 -21.57 15.17
C GLN A 93 -12.31 -21.60 13.79
N SER A 94 -13.08 -21.86 12.72
CA SER A 94 -12.56 -21.89 11.35
C SER A 94 -11.95 -20.54 10.93
N ARG A 95 -12.60 -19.42 11.29
CA ARG A 95 -12.10 -18.07 11.00
C ARG A 95 -10.83 -17.74 11.79
N VAL A 96 -10.74 -18.16 13.05
CA VAL A 96 -9.56 -17.96 13.88
C VAL A 96 -8.38 -18.72 13.31
N THR A 97 -8.54 -20.00 12.96
CA THR A 97 -7.47 -20.79 12.34
C THR A 97 -6.99 -20.17 11.01
N ALA A 98 -7.90 -19.65 10.18
CA ALA A 98 -7.51 -18.95 8.95
C ALA A 98 -6.74 -17.64 9.22
N LEU A 99 -7.08 -16.91 10.28
CA LEU A 99 -6.34 -15.72 10.70
C LEU A 99 -4.96 -16.07 11.25
N GLU A 100 -4.85 -17.13 12.03
CA GLU A 100 -3.57 -17.64 12.55
C GLU A 100 -2.63 -18.04 11.40
N GLN A 101 -3.13 -18.76 10.40
CA GLN A 101 -2.36 -19.12 9.19
C GLN A 101 -1.90 -17.89 8.38
N ARG A 102 -2.72 -16.85 8.31
CA ARG A 102 -2.33 -15.58 7.67
C ARG A 102 -1.28 -14.85 8.48
N MET A 103 -1.40 -14.86 9.81
CA MET A 103 -0.44 -14.26 10.73
C MET A 103 0.93 -14.92 10.57
N THR A 104 1.00 -16.26 10.60
CA THR A 104 2.26 -17.02 10.40
C THR A 104 2.91 -16.76 9.04
N THR A 105 2.13 -16.39 8.02
CA THR A 105 2.65 -16.03 6.69
C THR A 105 3.15 -14.58 6.61
N VAL A 106 2.47 -13.65 7.29
CA VAL A 106 2.77 -12.19 7.24
C VAL A 106 3.92 -11.79 8.17
N GLU A 107 4.06 -12.49 9.29
CA GLU A 107 5.09 -12.28 10.31
C GLU A 107 6.53 -12.40 9.76
N PRO A 108 6.91 -13.47 9.01
CA PRO A 108 8.25 -13.56 8.43
C PRO A 108 8.50 -12.54 7.32
N ARG A 109 7.48 -12.18 6.53
CA ARG A 109 7.59 -11.13 5.49
C ARG A 109 7.83 -9.75 6.09
N SER A 110 7.29 -9.49 7.28
CA SER A 110 7.48 -8.23 8.00
C SER A 110 8.84 -8.13 8.69
N ARG A 111 9.44 -9.27 9.06
CA ARG A 111 10.81 -9.38 9.60
C ARG A 111 11.89 -9.31 8.52
N GLN A 112 11.60 -9.79 7.31
CA GLN A 112 12.54 -9.73 6.16
C GLN A 112 12.70 -8.32 5.57
N ARG A 113 11.81 -7.38 5.90
CA ARG A 113 11.98 -5.98 5.53
C ARG A 113 12.99 -5.34 6.50
N PRO A 114 14.12 -4.77 6.02
CA PRO A 114 15.10 -4.17 6.93
C PRO A 114 14.43 -3.07 7.74
N ARG A 115 14.27 -3.29 9.04
CA ARG A 115 13.70 -2.32 9.99
C ARG A 115 14.75 -1.39 10.59
N ASP A 116 16.03 -1.62 10.31
CA ASP A 116 17.09 -0.87 10.98
C ASP A 116 17.26 0.50 10.31
N PRO A 117 16.85 1.60 10.98
CA PRO A 117 17.10 2.95 10.46
C PRO A 117 18.61 3.19 10.33
N VAL A 118 19.43 2.50 11.11
CA VAL A 118 20.89 2.57 11.09
C VAL A 118 21.46 1.99 9.80
N SER A 119 20.99 0.82 9.33
CA SER A 119 21.51 0.21 8.09
C SER A 119 21.11 1.01 6.85
N LEU A 120 19.90 1.56 6.85
CA LEU A 120 19.45 2.49 5.82
C LEU A 120 20.26 3.79 5.84
N GLN A 121 20.46 4.40 7.01
CA GLN A 121 21.28 5.61 7.14
C GLN A 121 22.74 5.38 6.74
N GLN A 122 23.33 4.24 7.12
CA GLN A 122 24.67 3.84 6.70
C GLN A 122 24.73 3.71 5.16
N GLY A 123 23.73 3.05 4.57
CA GLY A 123 23.56 2.97 3.12
C GLY A 123 23.44 4.35 2.46
N TYR A 124 22.70 5.29 3.05
CA TYR A 124 22.60 6.66 2.54
C TYR A 124 23.91 7.44 2.67
N ARG A 125 24.67 7.29 3.77
CA ARG A 125 25.96 7.95 4.01
C ARG A 125 27.02 7.44 3.04
N SER A 126 27.26 6.14 2.98
CA SER A 126 28.23 5.54 2.05
C SER A 126 27.89 5.83 0.58
N ARG A 127 26.60 5.97 0.26
CA ARG A 127 26.16 6.28 -1.11
C ARG A 127 26.08 7.78 -1.41
N ARG A 128 26.17 8.66 -0.41
CA ARG A 128 26.38 10.11 -0.56
C ARG A 128 27.85 10.42 -0.74
N GLU A 129 28.73 9.77 0.03
CA GLU A 129 30.18 9.87 -0.10
C GLU A 129 30.63 9.55 -1.54
N LYS A 130 30.14 8.44 -2.11
CA LYS A 130 30.38 8.07 -3.53
C LYS A 130 29.92 9.11 -4.56
N CYS A 131 29.14 10.12 -4.19
CA CYS A 131 28.71 11.20 -5.10
C CYS A 131 29.44 12.52 -4.87
N ARG A 132 30.13 12.68 -3.73
CA ARG A 132 30.85 13.92 -3.41
C ARG A 132 32.10 14.11 -4.27
N ASP A 133 32.76 13.01 -4.64
CA ASP A 133 33.98 13.06 -5.44
C ASP A 133 33.70 13.04 -6.95
N ASN A 134 32.44 12.95 -7.35
CA ASN A 134 32.05 12.85 -8.76
C ASN A 134 31.76 14.25 -9.31
N VAL A 135 32.60 14.69 -10.23
CA VAL A 135 32.42 15.95 -10.97
C VAL A 135 31.98 15.65 -12.39
N ARG A 136 31.01 16.41 -12.87
CA ARG A 136 30.49 16.36 -14.24
C ARG A 136 30.99 17.59 -14.99
N PHE A 137 31.60 17.35 -16.14
CA PHE A 137 32.02 18.37 -17.09
C PHE A 137 31.17 18.29 -18.35
N VAL A 138 30.67 19.43 -18.81
CA VAL A 138 29.90 19.56 -20.05
C VAL A 138 30.60 20.57 -20.95
N GLY A 139 30.73 20.27 -22.24
CA GLY A 139 31.32 21.20 -23.22
C GLY A 139 32.72 20.85 -23.70
N PHE A 140 33.35 19.76 -23.23
CA PHE A 140 34.59 19.29 -23.86
C PHE A 140 34.29 18.74 -25.28
N PRO A 141 34.95 19.21 -26.35
CA PRO A 141 34.73 18.70 -27.70
C PRO A 141 35.05 17.21 -27.77
N GLU A 142 34.28 16.42 -28.53
CA GLU A 142 34.57 14.98 -28.65
C GLU A 142 35.96 14.77 -29.26
N THR A 143 36.66 13.72 -28.83
CA THR A 143 37.98 13.27 -29.31
C THR A 143 39.21 14.03 -28.79
N ILE A 144 39.04 15.18 -28.12
CA ILE A 144 40.17 15.93 -27.56
C ILE A 144 40.91 15.20 -26.43
N GLU A 145 40.22 14.25 -25.77
CA GLU A 145 40.79 13.47 -24.66
C GLU A 145 41.87 12.48 -25.10
N GLY A 146 41.89 12.09 -26.38
CA GLY A 146 42.68 10.96 -26.85
C GLY A 146 42.20 9.62 -26.27
N ALA A 147 43.15 8.73 -25.96
CA ALA A 147 42.87 7.37 -25.49
C ALA A 147 42.49 7.29 -24.01
N ASP A 148 43.02 8.18 -23.16
CA ASP A 148 42.80 8.18 -21.72
C ASP A 148 42.30 9.52 -21.19
N VAL A 149 41.04 9.53 -20.75
CA VAL A 149 40.36 10.70 -20.18
C VAL A 149 41.00 11.13 -18.86
N GLN A 150 41.58 10.21 -18.08
CA GLN A 150 42.19 10.57 -16.79
C GLN A 150 43.45 11.40 -17.00
N SER A 151 44.36 10.93 -17.85
CA SER A 151 45.59 11.65 -18.19
C SER A 151 45.30 13.01 -18.81
N PHE A 152 44.30 13.10 -19.68
CA PHE A 152 43.81 14.37 -20.21
C PHE A 152 43.40 15.33 -19.08
N LEU A 153 42.51 14.91 -18.18
CA LEU A 153 42.03 15.77 -17.09
C LEU A 153 43.14 16.19 -16.11
N LYS A 154 44.14 15.32 -15.86
CA LYS A 154 45.28 15.65 -15.00
C LYS A 154 46.06 16.86 -15.53
N THR A 155 46.24 16.93 -16.85
CA THR A 155 46.99 18.01 -17.51
C THR A 155 46.12 19.23 -17.76
N THR A 156 44.87 19.02 -18.17
CA THR A 156 43.96 20.10 -18.59
C THR A 156 43.35 20.85 -17.42
N LEU A 157 43.01 20.20 -16.29
CA LEU A 157 42.36 20.91 -15.18
C LEU A 157 43.21 22.04 -14.57
N PRO A 158 44.52 21.86 -14.29
CA PRO A 158 45.36 22.94 -13.80
C PRO A 158 45.42 24.12 -14.78
N GLN A 159 45.53 23.84 -16.09
CA GLN A 159 45.58 24.87 -17.13
C GLN A 159 44.24 25.60 -17.29
N LEU A 160 43.14 24.84 -17.28
CA LEU A 160 41.78 25.36 -17.47
C LEU A 160 41.33 26.22 -16.30
N THR A 161 41.68 25.80 -15.08
CA THR A 161 41.19 26.45 -13.87
C THR A 161 42.22 27.36 -13.24
N GLY A 162 43.49 27.35 -13.65
CA GLY A 162 44.56 28.09 -12.97
C GLY A 162 44.70 27.70 -11.48
N LEU A 163 44.27 26.50 -11.10
CA LEU A 163 44.47 25.96 -9.76
C LEU A 163 45.75 25.14 -9.72
N THR A 164 46.59 25.43 -8.75
CA THR A 164 47.72 24.57 -8.39
C THR A 164 47.20 23.49 -7.43
N PHE A 165 47.12 22.26 -7.92
CA PHE A 165 46.79 21.10 -7.09
C PHE A 165 48.08 20.49 -6.56
N ASP A 166 48.28 20.53 -5.25
CA ASP A 166 49.40 19.87 -4.57
C ASP A 166 48.86 18.92 -3.48
N PRO A 167 48.89 17.58 -3.69
CA PRO A 167 49.39 16.87 -4.87
C PRO A 167 48.45 17.00 -6.11
N PRO A 168 48.91 16.61 -7.31
CA PRO A 168 48.09 16.60 -8.52
C PRO A 168 46.78 15.80 -8.35
N PRO A 169 45.71 16.16 -9.08
CA PRO A 169 44.42 15.49 -8.93
C PRO A 169 44.52 14.03 -9.38
N GLU A 170 44.25 13.12 -8.46
CA GLU A 170 44.16 11.69 -8.73
C GLU A 170 42.71 11.31 -9.03
N PHE A 171 42.51 10.40 -9.99
CA PHE A 171 41.18 9.95 -10.40
C PHE A 171 41.04 8.45 -10.14
N GLN A 172 39.92 8.06 -9.55
CA GLN A 172 39.51 6.65 -9.50
C GLN A 172 38.99 6.17 -10.86
N ARG A 173 38.28 7.04 -11.57
CA ARG A 173 37.75 6.80 -12.92
C ARG A 173 37.43 8.12 -13.62
N ALA A 174 37.59 8.17 -14.94
CA ALA A 174 37.08 9.25 -15.77
C ALA A 174 36.60 8.67 -17.11
N HIS A 175 35.40 9.04 -17.55
CA HIS A 175 34.84 8.57 -18.82
C HIS A 175 33.73 9.49 -19.32
N ARG A 176 33.44 9.43 -20.62
CA ARG A 176 32.26 10.05 -21.24
C ARG A 176 31.00 9.26 -20.89
N LEU A 177 29.90 9.96 -20.62
CA LEU A 177 28.61 9.34 -20.34
C LEU A 177 27.84 8.99 -21.60
N GLY A 178 27.26 7.78 -21.60
CA GLY A 178 26.35 7.31 -22.64
C GLY A 178 27.07 6.76 -23.88
N PRO A 179 26.35 6.05 -24.77
CA PRO A 179 26.90 5.54 -26.02
C PRO A 179 27.36 6.69 -26.91
N LYS A 180 28.31 6.42 -27.83
CA LYS A 180 28.70 7.40 -28.84
C LYS A 180 27.46 7.77 -29.66
N ARG A 181 27.19 9.07 -29.77
CA ARG A 181 26.01 9.56 -30.47
C ARG A 181 26.16 9.33 -31.98
N ARG A 182 25.03 9.08 -32.65
CA ARG A 182 24.96 8.97 -34.11
C ARG A 182 25.06 10.38 -34.73
N TYR A 183 25.47 10.44 -36.00
CA TYR A 183 25.57 11.66 -36.78
C TYR A 183 24.29 12.51 -36.66
N GLY A 184 24.43 13.78 -36.29
CA GLY A 184 23.33 14.75 -36.16
C GLY A 184 23.07 15.29 -34.75
N ASP A 185 23.57 14.62 -33.71
CA ASP A 185 23.48 15.11 -32.32
C ASP A 185 24.77 15.86 -31.95
N ASN A 186 24.78 17.18 -32.18
CA ASN A 186 26.00 18.00 -32.16
C ASN A 186 26.51 18.36 -30.75
N HIS A 187 25.82 17.99 -29.66
CA HIS A 187 26.30 18.33 -28.33
C HIS A 187 27.32 17.31 -27.81
N PRO A 188 28.49 17.77 -27.33
CA PRO A 188 29.49 16.87 -26.78
C PRO A 188 28.97 16.12 -25.54
N ARG A 189 29.28 14.82 -25.43
CA ARG A 189 28.86 13.99 -24.28
C ARG A 189 29.53 14.47 -22.98
N PRO A 190 28.84 14.56 -21.85
CA PRO A 190 29.49 15.01 -20.63
C PRO A 190 30.54 13.99 -20.15
N ILE A 191 31.66 14.49 -19.61
CA ILE A 191 32.66 13.67 -18.91
C ILE A 191 32.26 13.60 -17.44
N ILE A 192 32.35 12.42 -16.85
CA ILE A 192 32.28 12.26 -15.40
C ILE A 192 33.61 11.74 -14.89
N ALA A 193 34.22 12.53 -14.02
CA ALA A 193 35.43 12.19 -13.31
C ALA A 193 35.12 11.94 -11.84
N CYS A 194 35.64 10.86 -11.30
CA CYS A 194 35.59 10.54 -9.88
C CYS A 194 36.99 10.75 -9.33
N PHE A 195 37.14 11.80 -8.52
CA PHE A 195 38.39 12.09 -7.86
C PHE A 195 38.65 11.02 -6.80
N LEU A 196 39.92 10.67 -6.60
CA LEU A 196 40.33 9.78 -5.52
C LEU A 196 40.28 10.50 -4.16
N ARG A 197 40.54 11.82 -4.18
CA ARG A 197 40.50 12.70 -3.02
C ARG A 197 39.40 13.74 -3.19
N HIS A 198 38.67 14.01 -2.12
CA HIS A 198 37.57 14.96 -2.14
C HIS A 198 38.01 16.43 -2.25
N VAL A 199 39.19 16.78 -1.71
CA VAL A 199 39.65 18.18 -1.63
C VAL A 199 39.82 18.83 -3.01
N PRO A 200 40.53 18.22 -3.99
CA PRO A 200 40.63 18.78 -5.34
C PRO A 200 39.28 18.96 -6.03
N ALA A 201 38.35 18.01 -5.84
CA ALA A 201 37.00 18.10 -6.39
C ALA A 201 36.22 19.29 -5.81
N GLN A 202 36.34 19.54 -4.51
CA GLN A 202 35.70 20.69 -3.87
C GLN A 202 36.30 22.02 -4.31
N GLN A 203 37.63 22.13 -4.37
CA GLN A 203 38.31 23.34 -4.83
C GLN A 203 37.89 23.70 -6.26
N LEU A 204 37.86 22.71 -7.14
CA LEU A 204 37.38 22.85 -8.51
C LEU A 204 35.94 23.34 -8.57
N LEU A 205 35.03 22.70 -7.82
CA LEU A 205 33.61 23.07 -7.80
C LEU A 205 33.38 24.45 -7.18
N GLN A 206 34.17 24.82 -6.17
CA GLN A 206 34.11 26.14 -5.55
C GLN A 206 34.58 27.20 -6.54
N LYS A 207 35.69 26.97 -7.25
CA LYS A 207 36.19 27.89 -8.27
C LYS A 207 35.17 28.09 -9.40
N ALA A 208 34.59 27.00 -9.89
CA ALA A 208 33.53 27.07 -10.91
C ALA A 208 32.29 27.85 -10.46
N ARG A 209 31.98 27.87 -9.15
CA ARG A 209 30.88 28.69 -8.61
C ARG A 209 31.23 30.16 -8.50
N MET A 210 32.49 30.49 -8.24
CA MET A 210 32.95 31.87 -8.08
C MET A 210 33.21 32.55 -9.42
N GLU A 211 33.86 31.84 -10.35
CA GLU A 211 34.28 32.38 -11.65
C GLU A 211 33.31 32.04 -12.78
N GLY A 212 32.42 31.05 -12.56
CA GLY A 212 31.48 30.58 -13.56
C GLY A 212 32.06 29.51 -14.50
N PRO A 213 31.53 29.37 -15.72
CA PRO A 213 32.01 28.41 -16.71
C PRO A 213 33.46 28.69 -17.13
N PHE A 214 34.28 27.65 -17.20
CA PHE A 214 35.65 27.79 -17.70
C PHE A 214 35.66 27.90 -19.23
N ARG A 215 36.73 28.45 -19.81
CA ARG A 215 36.90 28.59 -21.27
C ARG A 215 38.09 27.78 -21.76
N MET A 216 37.89 27.02 -22.82
CA MET A 216 38.93 26.27 -23.52
C MET A 216 38.68 26.30 -25.01
N ASN A 217 39.63 26.79 -25.80
CA ASN A 217 39.53 26.90 -27.27
C ASN A 217 38.18 27.51 -27.72
N ASP A 218 37.81 28.65 -27.13
CA ASP A 218 36.52 29.35 -27.31
C ASP A 218 35.25 28.59 -26.90
N GLN A 219 35.38 27.39 -26.33
CA GLN A 219 34.27 26.60 -25.82
C GLN A 219 34.09 26.75 -24.30
N LEU A 220 32.84 26.88 -23.87
CA LEU A 220 32.49 26.95 -22.46
C LEU A 220 32.42 25.55 -21.84
N ILE A 221 33.19 25.34 -20.77
CA ILE A 221 33.21 24.11 -19.98
C ILE A 221 32.48 24.36 -18.67
N LEU A 222 31.32 23.72 -18.56
CA LEU A 222 30.49 23.77 -17.37
C LEU A 222 30.89 22.65 -16.41
N THR A 223 31.18 23.03 -15.17
CA THR A 223 31.58 22.09 -14.12
C THR A 223 30.51 22.04 -13.04
N SER A 224 30.02 20.85 -12.73
CA SER A 224 28.94 20.65 -11.77
C SER A 224 29.13 19.38 -10.95
N PRO A 225 28.61 19.31 -9.71
CA PRO A 225 28.62 18.07 -8.96
C PRO A 225 27.68 17.05 -9.62
N LYS A 226 28.06 15.78 -9.68
CA LYS A 226 27.18 14.72 -10.16
C LYS A 226 26.04 14.48 -9.16
N LYS A 227 24.87 15.05 -9.43
CA LYS A 227 23.64 14.79 -8.67
C LYS A 227 23.05 13.43 -9.07
N ARG A 228 22.35 12.78 -8.14
CA ARG A 228 21.50 11.62 -8.47
C ARG A 228 20.29 12.09 -9.27
N ALA A 229 19.75 11.25 -10.14
CA ALA A 229 18.54 11.53 -10.93
C ALA A 229 17.36 12.09 -10.10
N ASN A 230 17.18 11.65 -8.85
CA ASN A 230 16.11 12.17 -7.97
C ASN A 230 16.46 13.53 -7.33
N ALA A 231 17.74 13.78 -7.04
CA ALA A 231 18.20 15.05 -6.47
C ALA A 231 18.37 16.13 -7.55
N GLU A 232 18.68 15.72 -8.78
CA GLU A 232 18.67 16.57 -9.96
C GLU A 232 17.28 17.15 -10.11
N LYS A 233 16.23 16.32 -10.18
CA LYS A 233 14.80 16.71 -10.22
C LYS A 233 14.37 17.74 -9.17
N LEU A 234 14.85 17.66 -7.93
CA LEU A 234 14.51 18.60 -6.85
C LEU A 234 15.33 19.90 -6.88
N SER A 235 16.46 19.94 -7.57
CA SER A 235 17.32 21.11 -7.68
C SER A 235 16.93 22.06 -8.83
N TRP A 236 15.88 21.74 -9.58
CA TRP A 236 15.43 22.47 -10.76
C TRP A 236 14.51 23.64 -10.41
N PRO A 237 15.10 24.81 -10.12
CA PRO A 237 14.65 26.01 -10.83
C PRO A 237 15.78 26.91 -11.33
N TYR A 238 17.06 26.54 -11.19
CA TYR A 238 18.18 27.49 -11.36
C TYR A 238 19.41 26.89 -12.08
N ASP A 239 19.24 26.43 -13.31
CA ASP A 239 20.36 26.27 -14.26
C ASP A 239 20.15 27.29 -15.40
N PRO A 240 20.79 28.49 -15.37
CA PRO A 240 20.50 29.58 -16.30
C PRO A 240 21.03 29.37 -17.74
N ILE A 241 21.55 28.18 -18.07
CA ILE A 241 22.35 27.95 -19.28
C ILE A 241 21.65 26.99 -20.26
N HIS A 242 20.50 26.40 -19.89
CA HIS A 242 19.76 25.54 -20.81
C HIS A 242 18.86 26.31 -21.80
N THR A 243 18.71 27.63 -21.63
CA THR A 243 17.88 28.50 -22.47
C THR A 243 18.67 29.29 -23.52
N SER A 244 20.00 29.33 -23.46
CA SER A 244 20.85 30.11 -24.39
C SER A 244 21.42 29.29 -25.56
N TRP A 245 20.94 28.06 -25.78
CA TRP A 245 21.35 27.21 -26.91
C TRP A 245 20.12 26.87 -27.78
N ARG A 246 19.40 27.90 -28.21
CA ARG A 246 18.46 27.84 -29.33
C ARG A 246 18.99 28.67 -30.49
#